data_AF-A0A970TP02-F1
#
_entry.id   AF-A0A970TP02-F1
#
_cell.length_a   1.000
_cell.length_b   1.000
_cell.length_c   1.000
_cell.angle_alpha   90.00
_cell.angle_beta   90.00
_cell.angle_gamma   90.00
#
_symmetry.space_group_name_H-M   'P 1'
#
loop_
_entity.id
_entity.type
_entity.pdbx_description
1 polymer ?
#
loop_
_entity_poly.entity_id
_entity_poly.type
_entity_poly.pdbx_seq_one_letter_code
_entity_poly.pdbx_strand_id
1 'polypeptide(L)'
;LIDAVYFASTTAPYKEKQSAATIAGVLDTRTDIRSADFCDSLRAGSSAILAGIDAAGQGLNTIVVAGECRLGYSAGPYENHFGDGAAAFMIGDKQVIAEYIDSCSISVDFHDLWRADDERFVHSWEERFCINQGYNQFVSQSVKGVLEKTGLSTGDISKIVLYGITPRYQGQIAAKLGFTPAQVQDSLYNQVGNAGAANVPMMLAGALEEASAGDYILLVSYGEGSDAIVFKVSDEISGFSPGLGLKGYLDNKKVSMNYGKYLRWRELIQTEPAKRPVQKRSSLPDMYRNRKKNLGFYGVRCENCGTVQFPPSRICIECRAIDQMEDYRLYGKPARVATFTADYLAESLDPPTIVAVVDFEGGGRLICYLVDCDPDEVKVGMEVNMSFRHIFTVDSIRTYFWKAVPKL
;
A
#
# COMPACT_ATOMS: atom_id res chain seq x y z
N LEU A 1 -11.40 17.01 3.74
CA LEU A 1 -10.39 17.05 4.82
C LEU A 1 -10.26 15.62 5.34
N ILE A 2 -9.08 15.20 5.79
CA ILE A 2 -8.87 13.86 6.36
C ILE A 2 -8.85 14.01 7.87
N ASP A 3 -9.67 13.22 8.56
CA ASP A 3 -9.87 13.27 10.01
C ASP A 3 -9.26 12.06 10.73
N ALA A 4 -9.01 10.97 9.99
CA ALA A 4 -8.34 9.78 10.50
C ALA A 4 -7.50 9.06 9.43
N VAL A 5 -6.42 8.41 9.85
CA VAL A 5 -5.60 7.51 9.02
C VAL A 5 -5.40 6.19 9.72
N TYR A 6 -5.88 5.11 9.12
CA TYR A 6 -5.76 3.75 9.61
C TYR A 6 -4.86 2.93 8.70
N PHE A 7 -3.92 2.19 9.28
CA PHE A 7 -3.02 1.32 8.53
C PHE A 7 -3.15 -0.13 8.99
N ALA A 8 -3.37 -1.06 8.07
CA ALA A 8 -3.47 -2.48 8.34
C ALA A 8 -2.29 -3.25 7.75
N SER A 9 -1.59 -4.02 8.58
CA SER A 9 -0.50 -4.88 8.15
C SER A 9 -0.12 -5.91 9.22
N THR A 10 0.26 -7.11 8.79
CA THR A 10 0.97 -8.05 9.68
C THR A 10 2.49 -7.89 9.62
N THR A 11 3.01 -7.07 8.69
CA THR A 11 4.46 -6.85 8.42
C THR A 11 4.86 -5.39 8.56
N ALA A 12 4.19 -4.65 9.46
CA ALA A 12 4.52 -3.26 9.70
C ALA A 12 6.03 -3.08 10.01
N PRO A 13 6.66 -1.99 9.54
CA PRO A 13 8.10 -1.80 9.67
C PRO A 13 8.61 -1.72 11.12
N TYR A 14 7.73 -1.47 12.08
CA TYR A 14 8.01 -1.31 13.50
C TYR A 14 6.89 -1.93 14.33
N LYS A 15 7.23 -2.40 15.54
CA LYS A 15 6.25 -2.91 16.53
C LYS A 15 5.62 -1.79 17.38
N GLU A 16 6.39 -0.76 17.75
CA GLU A 16 5.91 0.33 18.63
C GLU A 16 5.74 1.67 17.92
N LYS A 17 6.47 1.90 16.83
CA LYS A 17 6.33 3.14 16.05
C LYS A 17 5.20 3.00 15.04
N GLN A 18 4.16 3.81 15.25
CA GLN A 18 3.00 3.85 14.36
C GLN A 18 3.37 4.20 12.90
N SER A 19 2.89 3.37 11.97
CA SER A 19 3.04 3.54 10.53
C SER A 19 1.99 4.49 9.96
N ALA A 20 0.76 4.45 10.46
CA ALA A 20 -0.29 5.41 10.11
C ALA A 20 0.15 6.86 10.33
N ALA A 21 0.90 7.16 11.39
CA ALA A 21 1.46 8.50 11.62
C ALA A 21 2.48 8.93 10.55
N THR A 22 3.27 7.98 10.01
CA THR A 22 4.16 8.25 8.87
C THR A 22 3.33 8.54 7.62
N ILE A 23 2.31 7.72 7.34
CA ILE A 23 1.41 7.88 6.18
C ILE A 23 0.71 9.25 6.25
N ALA A 24 0.16 9.62 7.41
CA ALA A 24 -0.45 10.92 7.67
C ALA A 24 0.49 12.09 7.37
N GLY A 25 1.77 11.97 7.73
CA GLY A 25 2.79 12.98 7.44
C GLY A 25 3.16 13.07 5.96
N VAL A 26 3.16 11.96 5.22
CA VAL A 26 3.42 11.92 3.77
C VAL A 26 2.26 12.51 2.98
N LEU A 27 1.03 12.17 3.40
CA LEU A 27 -0.20 12.75 2.88
C LEU A 27 -0.34 14.24 3.25
N ASP A 28 0.47 14.72 4.20
CA ASP A 28 0.49 16.09 4.70
C ASP A 28 -0.88 16.51 5.24
N THR A 29 -1.41 15.63 6.07
CA THR A 29 -2.65 15.87 6.82
C THR A 29 -2.41 16.87 7.95
N ARG A 30 -3.51 17.40 8.51
CA ARG A 30 -3.48 18.13 9.78
C ARG A 30 -2.93 17.23 10.89
N THR A 31 -2.28 17.81 11.89
CA THR A 31 -1.66 17.02 12.98
C THR A 31 -2.65 16.55 14.03
N ASP A 32 -3.83 17.17 14.07
CA ASP A 32 -4.94 16.87 14.97
C ASP A 32 -5.96 15.94 14.30
N ILE A 33 -5.47 14.78 13.84
CA ILE A 33 -6.27 13.65 13.35
C ILE A 33 -6.14 12.43 14.25
N ARG A 34 -7.04 11.46 14.09
CA ARG A 34 -6.85 10.12 14.67
C ARG A 34 -5.91 9.29 13.80
N SER A 35 -5.11 8.44 14.41
CA SER A 35 -4.32 7.43 13.70
C SER A 35 -4.32 6.11 14.44
N ALA A 36 -4.42 4.99 13.71
CA ALA A 36 -4.41 3.65 14.27
C ALA A 36 -3.69 2.66 13.33
N ASP A 37 -2.96 1.72 13.91
CA ASP A 37 -2.40 0.57 13.17
C ASP A 37 -3.20 -0.69 13.58
N PHE A 38 -3.58 -1.53 12.62
CA PHE A 38 -4.29 -2.80 12.77
C PHE A 38 -3.34 -3.94 12.38
N CYS A 39 -3.12 -4.92 13.26
CA CYS A 39 -2.07 -5.93 13.11
C CYS A 39 -2.53 -7.37 13.45
N ASP A 40 -1.56 -8.28 13.48
CA ASP A 40 -1.61 -9.69 13.94
C ASP A 40 -2.44 -10.68 13.09
N SER A 41 -3.62 -10.28 12.62
CA SER A 41 -4.47 -11.13 11.78
C SER A 41 -4.46 -10.69 10.31
N LEU A 42 -4.63 -11.63 9.38
CA LEU A 42 -4.88 -11.31 7.97
C LEU A 42 -6.23 -10.60 7.74
N ARG A 43 -7.12 -10.62 8.75
CA ARG A 43 -8.32 -9.77 8.80
C ARG A 43 -8.01 -8.31 9.18
N ALA A 44 -6.76 -7.93 9.44
CA ALA A 44 -6.43 -6.55 9.75
C ALA A 44 -6.95 -5.57 8.67
N GLY A 45 -6.91 -5.96 7.39
CA GLY A 45 -7.43 -5.14 6.29
C GLY A 45 -8.93 -4.88 6.36
N SER A 46 -9.74 -5.92 6.54
CA SER A 46 -11.19 -5.80 6.71
C SER A 46 -11.58 -5.13 8.03
N SER A 47 -10.84 -5.42 9.11
CA SER A 47 -11.05 -4.81 10.42
C SER A 47 -10.82 -3.30 10.38
N ALA A 48 -9.78 -2.85 9.66
CA ALA A 48 -9.54 -1.42 9.46
C ALA A 48 -10.61 -0.75 8.59
N ILE A 49 -11.15 -1.46 7.58
CA ILE A 49 -12.28 -0.99 6.77
C ILE A 49 -13.53 -0.81 7.65
N LEU A 50 -13.89 -1.82 8.46
CA LEU A 50 -15.02 -1.75 9.39
C LEU A 50 -14.85 -0.59 10.40
N ALA A 51 -13.67 -0.45 10.99
CA ALA A 51 -13.39 0.68 11.89
C ALA A 51 -13.47 2.04 11.17
N GLY A 52 -13.10 2.09 9.89
CA GLY A 52 -13.28 3.27 9.04
C GLY A 52 -14.75 3.58 8.77
N ILE A 53 -15.58 2.56 8.56
CA ILE A 53 -17.04 2.68 8.40
C ILE A 53 -17.67 3.19 9.70
N ASP A 54 -17.29 2.65 10.86
CA ASP A 54 -17.74 3.13 12.17
C ASP A 54 -17.35 4.60 12.42
N ALA A 55 -16.15 5.00 11.98
CA ALA A 55 -15.68 6.37 12.06
C ALA A 55 -16.48 7.30 11.11
N ALA A 56 -16.79 6.83 9.89
CA ALA A 56 -17.64 7.57 8.94
C ALA A 56 -19.07 7.74 9.47
N GLY A 57 -19.61 6.76 10.20
CA GLY A 57 -20.88 6.89 10.92
C GLY A 57 -20.89 8.00 11.99
N GLN A 58 -19.71 8.43 12.44
CA GLN A 58 -19.51 9.59 13.33
C GLN A 58 -19.16 10.88 12.56
N GLY A 59 -19.23 10.87 11.22
CA GLY A 59 -18.92 12.01 10.36
C GLY A 59 -17.44 12.25 10.10
N LEU A 60 -16.57 11.26 10.36
CA LEU A 60 -15.12 11.38 10.10
C LEU A 60 -14.76 10.87 8.71
N ASN A 61 -13.92 11.63 8.00
CA ASN A 61 -13.32 11.17 6.75
C ASN A 61 -12.03 10.40 7.05
N THR A 62 -12.04 9.10 6.82
CA THR A 62 -10.97 8.19 7.22
C THR A 62 -10.27 7.63 5.98
N ILE A 63 -8.95 7.72 5.92
CA ILE A 63 -8.17 6.93 4.97
C ILE A 63 -7.81 5.61 5.64
N VAL A 64 -8.19 4.50 5.00
CA VAL A 64 -7.76 3.15 5.37
C VAL A 64 -6.75 2.66 4.35
N VAL A 65 -5.56 2.28 4.81
CA VAL A 65 -4.50 1.71 3.98
C VAL A 65 -4.20 0.30 4.47
N ALA A 66 -4.24 -0.70 3.60
CA ALA A 66 -3.74 -2.04 3.89
C ALA A 66 -2.47 -2.27 3.07
N GLY A 67 -1.39 -2.75 3.69
CA GLY A 67 -0.13 -3.03 3.00
C GLY A 67 0.57 -4.24 3.60
N GLU A 68 1.13 -5.11 2.75
CA GLU A 68 1.61 -6.40 3.21
C GLU A 68 2.84 -6.90 2.43
N CYS A 69 3.73 -7.59 3.15
CA CYS A 69 5.02 -8.06 2.64
C CYS A 69 5.51 -9.31 3.40
N ARG A 70 4.76 -10.42 3.28
CA ARG A 70 5.03 -11.65 4.05
C ARG A 70 6.11 -12.50 3.38
N LEU A 71 6.80 -13.29 4.21
CA LEU A 71 7.83 -14.23 3.76
C LEU A 71 7.44 -15.66 4.10
N GLY A 72 7.53 -16.53 3.09
CA GLY A 72 7.46 -17.98 3.27
C GLY A 72 8.85 -18.58 3.41
N TYR A 73 8.95 -19.74 4.06
CA TYR A 73 10.18 -20.51 4.11
C TYR A 73 10.61 -20.97 2.71
N SER A 74 11.92 -20.93 2.43
CA SER A 74 12.45 -21.39 1.15
C SER A 74 12.19 -22.86 0.88
N ALA A 75 11.95 -23.19 -0.39
CA ALA A 75 11.45 -24.48 -0.86
C ALA A 75 10.06 -24.89 -0.30
N GLY A 76 9.39 -24.00 0.43
CA GLY A 76 8.02 -24.18 0.89
C GLY A 76 6.98 -23.66 -0.11
N PRO A 77 5.70 -24.04 0.04
CA PRO A 77 4.64 -23.57 -0.84
C PRO A 77 4.46 -22.04 -0.76
N TYR A 78 4.62 -21.45 0.41
CA TYR A 78 4.41 -20.01 0.62
C TYR A 78 5.48 -19.12 0.02
N GLU A 79 6.68 -19.63 -0.27
CA GLU A 79 7.66 -18.91 -1.06
C GLU A 79 7.13 -18.59 -2.47
N ASN A 80 6.32 -19.52 -3.03
CA ASN A 80 5.68 -19.34 -4.32
C ASN A 80 4.32 -18.63 -4.23
N HIS A 81 3.58 -18.83 -3.13
CA HIS A 81 2.22 -18.31 -3.02
C HIS A 81 2.15 -16.85 -2.59
N PHE A 82 3.10 -16.36 -1.80
CA PHE A 82 3.01 -15.01 -1.24
C PHE A 82 3.36 -13.93 -2.27
N GLY A 83 2.66 -12.81 -2.12
CA GLY A 83 2.87 -11.59 -2.86
C GLY A 83 3.02 -10.39 -1.93
N ASP A 84 3.49 -9.29 -2.47
CA ASP A 84 3.47 -7.99 -1.80
C ASP A 84 2.45 -7.08 -2.47
N GLY A 85 1.76 -6.28 -1.68
CA GLY A 85 0.80 -5.36 -2.23
C GLY A 85 0.23 -4.41 -1.20
N ALA A 86 -0.48 -3.40 -1.70
CA ALA A 86 -1.20 -2.45 -0.88
C ALA A 86 -2.43 -1.92 -1.60
N ALA A 87 -3.45 -1.53 -0.83
CA ALA A 87 -4.62 -0.81 -1.30
C ALA A 87 -4.98 0.28 -0.29
N ALA A 88 -5.59 1.36 -0.77
CA ALA A 88 -6.05 2.46 0.08
C ALA A 88 -7.45 2.90 -0.32
N PHE A 89 -8.26 3.21 0.68
CA PHE A 89 -9.64 3.66 0.52
C PHE A 89 -9.88 4.93 1.34
N MET A 90 -10.63 5.87 0.75
CA MET A 90 -11.27 6.95 1.52
C MET A 90 -12.65 6.46 1.94
N ILE A 91 -12.93 6.50 3.24
CA ILE A 91 -14.21 6.10 3.83
C ILE A 91 -14.82 7.33 4.50
N GLY A 92 -16.05 7.67 4.11
CA GLY A 92 -16.75 8.89 4.55
C GLY A 92 -18.19 8.91 4.04
N ASP A 93 -18.85 10.05 4.14
CA ASP A 93 -20.28 10.25 3.84
C ASP A 93 -20.53 11.11 2.58
N LYS A 94 -19.47 11.48 1.85
CA LYS A 94 -19.53 12.34 0.66
C LYS A 94 -18.98 11.61 -0.56
N GLN A 95 -19.65 11.77 -1.70
CA GLN A 95 -19.24 11.18 -2.99
C GLN A 95 -18.96 9.67 -2.84
N VAL A 96 -19.88 8.98 -2.14
CA VAL A 96 -19.73 7.58 -1.79
C VAL A 96 -19.99 6.73 -3.02
N ILE A 97 -18.96 6.10 -3.58
CA ILE A 97 -19.06 5.24 -4.77
C ILE A 97 -19.61 3.84 -4.46
N ALA A 98 -19.51 3.42 -3.19
CA ALA A 98 -19.99 2.12 -2.71
C ALA A 98 -20.49 2.27 -1.28
N GLU A 99 -21.80 2.12 -1.09
CA GLU A 99 -22.50 2.28 0.18
C GLU A 99 -22.38 0.99 1.01
N TYR A 100 -22.00 1.12 2.27
CA TYR A 100 -22.03 -0.01 3.22
C TYR A 100 -23.49 -0.38 3.54
N ILE A 101 -23.81 -1.67 3.45
CA ILE A 101 -25.15 -2.20 3.74
C ILE A 101 -25.19 -2.89 5.12
N ASP A 102 -24.38 -3.93 5.32
CA ASP A 102 -24.21 -4.62 6.60
C ASP A 102 -22.92 -5.47 6.55
N SER A 103 -22.52 -6.01 7.70
CA SER A 103 -21.43 -6.95 7.85
C SER A 103 -21.69 -8.04 8.88
N CYS A 104 -21.05 -9.19 8.70
CA CYS A 104 -21.00 -10.27 9.68
C CYS A 104 -19.55 -10.70 9.91
N SER A 105 -19.14 -10.70 11.18
CA SER A 105 -17.80 -11.11 11.60
C SER A 105 -17.88 -12.38 12.44
N ILE A 106 -17.03 -13.34 12.12
CA ILE A 106 -16.76 -14.55 12.89
C ILE A 106 -15.33 -14.41 13.41
N SER A 107 -15.13 -14.55 14.72
CA SER A 107 -13.81 -14.49 15.34
C SER A 107 -13.57 -15.74 16.17
N VAL A 108 -12.47 -16.44 15.90
CA VAL A 108 -12.15 -17.72 16.51
C VAL A 108 -10.64 -17.79 16.72
N ASP A 109 -10.21 -18.11 17.93
CA ASP A 109 -8.82 -18.48 18.19
C ASP A 109 -8.51 -19.79 17.44
N PHE A 110 -7.83 -19.68 16.30
CA PHE A 110 -7.58 -20.78 15.39
C PHE A 110 -6.22 -20.62 14.72
N HIS A 111 -5.29 -21.52 15.04
CA HIS A 111 -3.93 -21.48 14.53
C HIS A 111 -3.82 -22.24 13.20
N ASP A 112 -3.91 -21.51 12.09
CA ASP A 112 -3.62 -22.05 10.76
C ASP A 112 -2.33 -21.50 10.16
N LEU A 113 -2.19 -20.17 10.16
CA LEU A 113 -1.00 -19.43 9.76
C LEU A 113 -0.60 -18.53 10.93
N TRP A 114 0.66 -18.57 11.33
CA TRP A 114 1.17 -17.71 12.40
C TRP A 114 2.61 -17.30 12.13
N ARG A 115 3.03 -16.24 12.81
CA ARG A 115 4.42 -15.80 12.87
C ARG A 115 4.67 -15.19 14.22
N ALA A 116 5.60 -15.76 15.00
CA ALA A 116 5.96 -15.19 16.29
C ALA A 116 6.66 -13.84 16.10
N ASP A 117 6.73 -13.05 17.16
CA ASP A 117 7.19 -11.67 17.08
C ASP A 117 8.70 -11.57 16.77
N ASP A 118 9.47 -12.61 17.07
CA ASP A 118 10.90 -12.74 16.78
C ASP A 118 11.20 -13.47 15.46
N GLU A 119 10.17 -13.89 14.73
CA GLU A 119 10.31 -14.64 13.49
C GLU A 119 10.10 -13.79 12.23
N ARG A 120 10.84 -14.12 11.17
CA ARG A 120 10.68 -13.48 9.85
C ARG A 120 9.66 -14.18 8.96
N PHE A 121 9.56 -15.51 9.08
CA PHE A 121 8.83 -16.38 8.17
C PHE A 121 7.51 -16.82 8.77
N VAL A 122 6.51 -17.02 7.91
CA VAL A 122 5.20 -17.52 8.31
C VAL A 122 5.25 -19.04 8.43
N HIS A 123 4.75 -19.55 9.55
CA HIS A 123 4.45 -20.96 9.77
C HIS A 123 3.04 -21.29 9.31
N SER A 124 2.81 -22.56 9.01
CA SER A 124 1.48 -23.10 8.81
C SER A 124 1.30 -24.43 9.48
N TRP A 125 0.05 -24.75 9.80
CA TRP A 125 -0.32 -26.11 10.17
C TRP A 125 -0.64 -26.95 8.92
N GLU A 126 -1.07 -28.19 9.13
CA GLU A 126 -1.47 -29.13 8.07
C GLU A 126 -2.63 -28.57 7.24
N GLU A 127 -2.47 -28.61 5.91
CA GLU A 127 -3.33 -27.91 4.95
C GLU A 127 -4.81 -28.34 5.05
N ARG A 128 -5.10 -29.63 5.15
CA ARG A 128 -6.48 -30.14 5.22
C ARG A 128 -7.19 -29.65 6.47
N PHE A 129 -6.51 -29.59 7.62
CA PHE A 129 -7.05 -29.01 8.85
C PHE A 129 -7.35 -27.52 8.67
N CYS A 130 -6.37 -26.74 8.20
CA CYS A 130 -6.50 -25.30 7.98
C CYS A 130 -7.69 -24.97 7.06
N ILE A 131 -7.83 -25.71 5.97
CA ILE A 131 -8.88 -25.47 4.98
C ILE A 131 -10.25 -25.93 5.49
N ASN A 132 -10.37 -27.11 6.10
CA ASN A 132 -11.68 -27.65 6.46
C ASN A 132 -12.24 -27.08 7.75
N GLN A 133 -11.41 -26.98 8.80
CA GLN A 133 -11.84 -26.53 10.12
C GLN A 133 -11.73 -25.01 10.27
N GLY A 134 -10.80 -24.37 9.54
CA GLY A 134 -10.67 -22.92 9.49
C GLY A 134 -11.45 -22.32 8.34
N TYR A 135 -10.75 -22.13 7.21
CA TYR A 135 -11.22 -21.36 6.05
C TYR A 135 -12.65 -21.67 5.62
N ASN A 136 -12.95 -22.93 5.27
CA ASN A 136 -14.28 -23.31 4.77
C ASN A 136 -15.39 -23.06 5.79
N GLN A 137 -15.12 -23.27 7.08
CA GLN A 137 -16.12 -23.13 8.13
C GLN A 137 -16.42 -21.65 8.40
N PHE A 138 -15.40 -20.84 8.66
CA PHE A 138 -15.58 -19.45 9.08
C PHE A 138 -16.06 -18.56 7.93
N VAL A 139 -15.56 -18.78 6.71
CA VAL A 139 -16.07 -18.11 5.51
C VAL A 139 -17.55 -18.44 5.32
N SER A 140 -17.94 -19.71 5.40
CA SER A 140 -19.35 -20.10 5.23
C SER A 140 -20.26 -19.47 6.28
N GLN A 141 -19.82 -19.39 7.53
CA GLN A 141 -20.59 -18.78 8.61
C GLN A 141 -20.78 -17.28 8.40
N SER A 142 -19.71 -16.55 8.11
CA SER A 142 -19.77 -15.09 7.88
C SER A 142 -20.63 -14.72 6.66
N VAL A 143 -20.49 -15.45 5.55
CA VAL A 143 -21.26 -15.21 4.32
C VAL A 143 -22.75 -15.47 4.55
N LYS A 144 -23.10 -16.61 5.17
CA LYS A 144 -24.51 -16.88 5.50
C LYS A 144 -25.07 -15.82 6.44
N GLY A 145 -24.32 -15.45 7.48
CA GLY A 145 -24.75 -14.45 8.45
C GLY A 145 -25.01 -13.08 7.82
N VAL A 146 -24.17 -12.61 6.90
CA VAL A 146 -24.41 -11.31 6.24
C VAL A 146 -25.56 -11.37 5.23
N LEU A 147 -25.70 -12.47 4.49
CA LEU A 147 -26.82 -12.65 3.56
C LEU A 147 -28.17 -12.74 4.31
N GLU A 148 -28.21 -13.44 5.44
CA GLU A 148 -29.40 -13.48 6.30
C GLU A 148 -29.77 -12.11 6.87
N LYS A 149 -28.79 -11.33 7.36
CA LYS A 149 -29.01 -9.96 7.86
C LYS A 149 -29.54 -9.00 6.79
N THR A 150 -28.97 -9.07 5.59
CA THR A 150 -29.31 -8.18 4.47
C THR A 150 -30.55 -8.62 3.70
N GLY A 151 -30.98 -9.88 3.87
CA GLY A 151 -32.07 -10.48 3.09
C GLY A 151 -31.69 -10.78 1.63
N LEU A 152 -30.41 -10.69 1.28
CA LEU A 152 -29.91 -10.96 -0.07
C LEU A 152 -29.64 -12.45 -0.29
N SER A 153 -29.73 -12.89 -1.53
CA SER A 153 -29.31 -14.21 -1.99
C SER A 153 -27.96 -14.13 -2.71
N THR A 154 -27.33 -15.28 -2.97
CA THR A 154 -26.10 -15.31 -3.79
C THR A 154 -26.32 -14.82 -5.22
N GLY A 155 -27.56 -14.87 -5.73
CA GLY A 155 -27.92 -14.37 -7.06
C GLY A 155 -27.96 -12.85 -7.16
N ASP A 156 -28.15 -12.15 -6.03
CA ASP A 156 -28.20 -10.69 -5.99
C ASP A 156 -26.81 -10.04 -5.98
N ILE A 157 -25.78 -10.83 -5.65
CA ILE A 157 -24.39 -10.36 -5.58
C ILE A 157 -23.77 -10.34 -6.97
N SER A 158 -23.47 -9.15 -7.51
CA SER A 158 -22.79 -9.00 -8.80
C SER A 158 -21.35 -9.54 -8.74
N LYS A 159 -20.62 -9.21 -7.66
CA LYS A 159 -19.23 -9.66 -7.44
C LYS A 159 -18.95 -10.08 -6.01
N ILE A 160 -18.28 -11.21 -5.83
CA ILE A 160 -17.73 -11.66 -4.56
C ILE A 160 -16.20 -11.51 -4.56
N VAL A 161 -15.70 -10.69 -3.63
CA VAL A 161 -14.29 -10.45 -3.37
C VAL A 161 -13.86 -11.31 -2.20
N LEU A 162 -13.42 -12.52 -2.50
CA LEU A 162 -13.21 -13.57 -1.51
C LEU A 162 -11.72 -13.89 -1.35
N TYR A 163 -11.19 -13.77 -0.13
CA TYR A 163 -9.84 -14.24 0.21
C TYR A 163 -9.73 -15.72 -0.15
N GLY A 164 -8.62 -16.14 -0.74
CA GLY A 164 -8.21 -17.54 -0.80
C GLY A 164 -6.69 -17.62 -0.91
N ILE A 165 -6.06 -18.56 -0.19
CA ILE A 165 -4.60 -18.72 -0.23
C ILE A 165 -4.09 -19.04 -1.65
N THR A 166 -4.91 -19.75 -2.43
CA THR A 166 -4.73 -20.01 -3.86
C THR A 166 -6.06 -19.87 -4.59
N PRO A 167 -6.07 -19.68 -5.93
CA PRO A 167 -7.29 -19.61 -6.73
C PRO A 167 -8.16 -20.86 -6.61
N ARG A 168 -7.52 -22.02 -6.35
CA ARG A 168 -8.22 -23.30 -6.12
C ARG A 168 -9.16 -23.21 -4.93
N TYR A 169 -8.67 -22.77 -3.77
CA TYR A 169 -9.49 -22.70 -2.55
C TYR A 169 -10.55 -21.60 -2.63
N GLN A 170 -10.20 -20.47 -3.26
CA GLN A 170 -11.16 -19.40 -3.55
C GLN A 170 -12.34 -19.93 -4.37
N GLY A 171 -12.07 -20.61 -5.49
CA GLY A 171 -13.12 -21.17 -6.35
C GLY A 171 -13.93 -22.28 -5.68
N GLN A 172 -13.29 -23.15 -4.89
CA GLN A 172 -13.98 -24.24 -4.18
C GLN A 172 -15.01 -23.73 -3.16
N ILE A 173 -14.65 -22.76 -2.32
CA ILE A 173 -15.59 -22.25 -1.32
C ILE A 173 -16.67 -21.38 -1.97
N ALA A 174 -16.34 -20.59 -3.01
CA ALA A 174 -17.33 -19.83 -3.77
C ALA A 174 -18.40 -20.75 -4.38
N ALA A 175 -17.98 -21.83 -5.04
CA ALA A 175 -18.90 -22.82 -5.60
C ALA A 175 -19.74 -23.51 -4.50
N LYS A 176 -19.12 -23.87 -3.37
CA LYS A 176 -19.82 -24.46 -2.22
C LYS A 176 -20.90 -23.53 -1.64
N LEU A 177 -20.70 -22.23 -1.71
CA LEU A 177 -21.66 -21.21 -1.27
C LEU A 177 -22.72 -20.89 -2.31
N GLY A 178 -22.61 -21.41 -3.53
CA GLY A 178 -23.58 -21.19 -4.61
C GLY A 178 -23.29 -19.97 -5.49
N PHE A 179 -22.06 -19.46 -5.50
CA PHE A 179 -21.63 -18.43 -6.45
C PHE A 179 -21.15 -19.06 -7.75
N THR A 180 -21.41 -18.39 -8.86
CA THR A 180 -20.91 -18.77 -10.19
C THR A 180 -19.48 -18.25 -10.40
N PRO A 181 -18.67 -18.87 -11.28
CA PRO A 181 -17.32 -18.39 -11.58
C PRO A 181 -17.26 -16.93 -12.05
N ALA A 182 -18.29 -16.44 -12.75
CA ALA A 182 -18.34 -15.05 -13.23
C ALA A 182 -18.49 -14.02 -12.10
N GLN A 183 -19.10 -14.40 -10.98
CA GLN A 183 -19.25 -13.55 -9.80
C GLN A 183 -17.95 -13.45 -8.99
N VAL A 184 -17.02 -14.41 -9.11
CA VAL A 184 -15.79 -14.41 -8.31
C VAL A 184 -14.79 -13.39 -8.88
N GLN A 185 -14.35 -12.46 -8.04
CA GLN A 185 -13.30 -11.50 -8.41
C GLN A 185 -11.94 -12.21 -8.57
N ASP A 186 -11.17 -11.79 -9.58
CA ASP A 186 -9.80 -12.29 -9.79
C ASP A 186 -8.96 -12.14 -8.51
N SER A 187 -8.27 -13.23 -8.13
CA SER A 187 -7.48 -13.29 -6.89
C SER A 187 -6.16 -12.51 -6.95
N LEU A 188 -5.76 -12.02 -8.12
CA LEU A 188 -4.46 -11.43 -8.43
C LEU A 188 -3.28 -12.39 -8.27
N TYR A 189 -3.54 -13.66 -7.95
CA TYR A 189 -2.52 -14.64 -7.58
C TYR A 189 -1.43 -14.82 -8.65
N ASN A 190 -1.81 -14.89 -9.93
CA ASN A 190 -0.85 -15.07 -11.03
C ASN A 190 -0.03 -13.81 -11.34
N GLN A 191 -0.46 -12.64 -10.86
CA GLN A 191 0.18 -11.36 -11.17
C GLN A 191 0.97 -10.79 -9.99
N VAL A 192 0.47 -11.00 -8.78
CA VAL A 192 0.98 -10.43 -7.53
C VAL A 192 1.35 -11.53 -6.53
N GLY A 193 0.61 -12.63 -6.50
CA GLY A 193 0.61 -13.58 -5.39
C GLY A 193 -0.40 -13.19 -4.31
N ASN A 194 -0.43 -13.93 -3.20
CA ASN A 194 -1.31 -13.65 -2.07
C ASN A 194 -0.71 -12.57 -1.15
N ALA A 195 -1.26 -11.36 -1.24
CA ALA A 195 -0.83 -10.18 -0.48
C ALA A 195 -1.42 -10.09 0.94
N GLY A 196 -1.75 -11.21 1.57
CA GLY A 196 -2.20 -11.30 2.97
C GLY A 196 -3.30 -10.31 3.33
N ALA A 197 -3.05 -9.46 4.35
CA ALA A 197 -4.04 -8.48 4.82
C ALA A 197 -4.44 -7.44 3.76
N ALA A 198 -3.58 -7.18 2.76
CA ALA A 198 -3.87 -6.29 1.64
C ALA A 198 -4.59 -7.00 0.47
N ASN A 199 -4.66 -8.33 0.46
CA ASN A 199 -5.14 -9.09 -0.70
C ASN A 199 -6.59 -8.77 -1.06
N VAL A 200 -7.51 -8.94 -0.11
CA VAL A 200 -8.93 -8.64 -0.32
C VAL A 200 -9.19 -7.15 -0.56
N PRO A 201 -8.55 -6.21 0.18
CA PRO A 201 -8.54 -4.80 -0.18
C PRO A 201 -8.13 -4.51 -1.63
N MET A 202 -7.06 -5.12 -2.14
CA MET A 202 -6.65 -4.93 -3.54
C MET A 202 -7.68 -5.49 -4.53
N MET A 203 -8.21 -6.68 -4.25
CA MET A 203 -9.26 -7.28 -5.07
C MET A 203 -10.55 -6.44 -5.07
N LEU A 204 -10.88 -5.77 -3.95
CA LEU A 204 -12.01 -4.83 -3.88
C LEU A 204 -11.79 -3.63 -4.81
N ALA A 205 -10.58 -3.07 -4.85
CA ALA A 205 -10.27 -1.99 -5.79
C ALA A 205 -10.46 -2.45 -7.24
N GLY A 206 -10.04 -3.67 -7.57
CA GLY A 206 -10.27 -4.26 -8.89
C GLY A 206 -11.74 -4.50 -9.22
N ALA A 207 -12.55 -4.91 -8.24
CA ALA A 207 -13.99 -5.09 -8.41
C ALA A 207 -14.70 -3.74 -8.65
N LEU A 208 -14.31 -2.69 -7.92
CA LEU A 208 -14.87 -1.34 -8.06
C LEU A 208 -14.52 -0.71 -9.42
N GLU A 209 -13.37 -1.03 -10.00
CA GLU A 209 -12.98 -0.62 -11.36
C GLU A 209 -13.85 -1.23 -12.47
N GLU A 210 -14.56 -2.32 -12.16
CA GLU A 210 -15.39 -3.07 -13.11
C GLU A 210 -16.89 -2.94 -12.81
N ALA A 211 -17.24 -2.31 -11.69
CA ALA A 211 -18.60 -2.27 -11.19
C ALA A 211 -19.45 -1.20 -11.87
N SER A 212 -20.76 -1.45 -11.90
CA SER A 212 -21.78 -0.53 -12.35
C SER A 212 -22.69 -0.12 -11.18
N ALA A 213 -23.34 1.03 -11.30
CA ALA A 213 -24.30 1.49 -10.31
C ALA A 213 -25.41 0.45 -10.09
N GLY A 214 -25.75 0.19 -8.82
CA GLY A 214 -26.71 -0.82 -8.41
C GLY A 214 -26.11 -2.21 -8.13
N ASP A 215 -24.84 -2.46 -8.50
CA ASP A 215 -24.18 -3.73 -8.20
C ASP A 215 -24.02 -3.96 -6.69
N TYR A 216 -24.24 -5.20 -6.25
CA TYR A 216 -23.83 -5.62 -4.90
C TYR A 216 -22.48 -6.30 -4.95
N ILE A 217 -21.55 -5.82 -4.11
CA ILE A 217 -20.22 -6.40 -3.93
C ILE A 217 -20.14 -6.99 -2.53
N LEU A 218 -19.86 -8.29 -2.45
CA LEU A 218 -19.63 -9.00 -1.19
C LEU A 218 -18.13 -9.18 -0.97
N LEU A 219 -17.56 -8.47 0.00
CA LEU A 219 -16.19 -8.63 0.44
C LEU A 219 -16.10 -9.68 1.54
N VAL A 220 -15.19 -10.65 1.42
CA VAL A 220 -15.00 -11.73 2.40
C VAL A 220 -13.51 -11.94 2.68
N SER A 221 -13.06 -11.59 3.88
CA SER A 221 -11.69 -11.79 4.36
C SER A 221 -11.56 -13.01 5.25
N TYR A 222 -10.34 -13.50 5.47
CA TYR A 222 -10.09 -14.63 6.37
C TYR A 222 -8.76 -14.50 7.12
N GLY A 223 -8.75 -14.96 8.38
CA GLY A 223 -7.60 -15.05 9.28
C GLY A 223 -8.09 -15.12 10.73
N GLU A 224 -8.00 -16.26 11.39
CA GLU A 224 -8.58 -16.48 12.75
C GLU A 224 -10.09 -16.16 12.81
N GLY A 225 -10.80 -16.56 11.77
CA GLY A 225 -12.19 -16.18 11.54
C GLY A 225 -12.39 -15.59 10.15
N SER A 226 -13.47 -14.82 9.97
CA SER A 226 -13.85 -14.22 8.69
C SER A 226 -14.71 -12.98 8.89
N ASP A 227 -14.49 -11.96 8.06
CA ASP A 227 -15.41 -10.81 7.94
C ASP A 227 -16.07 -10.88 6.57
N ALA A 228 -17.39 -10.75 6.53
CA ALA A 228 -18.18 -10.59 5.32
C ALA A 228 -18.85 -9.21 5.34
N ILE A 229 -18.65 -8.40 4.31
CA ILE A 229 -19.12 -7.02 4.21
C ILE A 229 -19.83 -6.83 2.87
N VAL A 230 -21.07 -6.35 2.90
CA VAL A 230 -21.84 -6.06 1.69
C VAL A 230 -21.80 -4.58 1.38
N PHE A 231 -21.41 -4.25 0.15
CA PHE A 231 -21.50 -2.91 -0.41
C PHE A 231 -22.51 -2.87 -1.56
N LYS A 232 -23.22 -1.76 -1.71
CA LYS A 232 -24.02 -1.44 -2.89
C LYS A 232 -23.36 -0.30 -3.64
N VAL A 233 -23.04 -0.50 -4.91
CA VAL A 233 -22.40 0.50 -5.76
C VAL A 233 -23.42 1.58 -6.09
N SER A 234 -23.05 2.85 -5.89
CA SER A 234 -23.92 4.00 -6.12
C SER A 234 -23.73 4.56 -7.53
N ASP A 235 -24.54 5.56 -7.90
CA ASP A 235 -24.40 6.27 -9.18
C ASP A 235 -23.10 7.08 -9.29
N GLU A 236 -22.48 7.44 -8.15
CA GLU A 236 -21.22 8.21 -8.10
C GLU A 236 -20.04 7.44 -8.73
N ILE A 237 -20.13 6.11 -8.85
CA ILE A 237 -19.10 5.29 -9.51
C ILE A 237 -18.87 5.72 -10.96
N SER A 238 -19.90 6.24 -11.64
CA SER A 238 -19.81 6.66 -13.04
C SER A 238 -18.86 7.85 -13.27
N GLY A 239 -18.70 8.70 -12.27
CA GLY A 239 -17.76 9.82 -12.27
C GLY A 239 -16.39 9.48 -11.67
N PHE A 240 -16.23 8.28 -11.11
CA PHE A 240 -15.00 7.87 -10.45
C PHE A 240 -14.00 7.31 -11.44
N SER A 241 -12.82 7.93 -11.49
CA SER A 241 -11.66 7.41 -12.20
C SER A 241 -10.50 7.27 -11.21
N PRO A 242 -10.10 6.04 -10.84
CA PRO A 242 -8.91 5.87 -10.01
C PRO A 242 -7.69 6.28 -10.84
N GLY A 243 -6.77 7.08 -10.28
CA GLY A 243 -5.64 7.66 -11.01
C GLY A 243 -4.91 6.66 -11.93
N LEU A 244 -4.12 5.73 -11.38
CA LEU A 244 -3.65 4.55 -12.12
C LEU A 244 -4.58 3.35 -11.95
N GLY A 245 -5.28 3.29 -10.82
CA GLY A 245 -6.04 2.11 -10.45
C GLY A 245 -5.17 0.86 -10.25
N LEU A 246 -5.80 -0.23 -9.84
CA LEU A 246 -5.18 -1.55 -9.78
C LEU A 246 -4.67 -1.97 -11.15
N LYS A 247 -5.49 -1.83 -12.21
CA LYS A 247 -5.11 -2.22 -13.58
C LYS A 247 -3.85 -1.50 -14.05
N GLY A 248 -3.76 -0.18 -13.89
CA GLY A 248 -2.58 0.57 -14.30
C GLY A 248 -1.32 0.17 -13.53
N TYR A 249 -1.43 -0.16 -12.24
CA TYR A 249 -0.28 -0.70 -11.48
C TYR A 249 0.12 -2.12 -11.91
N LEU A 250 -0.83 -2.97 -12.30
CA LEU A 250 -0.55 -4.32 -12.79
C LEU A 250 0.10 -4.31 -14.18
N ASP A 251 -0.30 -3.37 -15.03
CA ASP A 251 0.28 -3.16 -16.37
C ASP A 251 1.68 -2.56 -16.25
N ASN A 252 1.92 -1.70 -15.25
CA ASN A 252 3.23 -1.11 -14.97
C ASN A 252 4.13 -2.01 -14.09
N LYS A 253 4.32 -3.27 -14.47
CA LYS A 253 5.24 -4.19 -13.79
C LYS A 253 6.51 -4.44 -14.59
N LYS A 254 7.66 -4.47 -13.91
CA LYS A 254 8.92 -4.94 -14.50
C LYS A 254 8.98 -6.46 -14.42
N VAL A 255 9.01 -7.12 -15.58
CA VAL A 255 8.95 -8.60 -15.68
C VAL A 255 10.32 -9.27 -15.47
N SER A 256 11.41 -8.50 -15.37
CA SER A 256 12.76 -9.05 -15.18
C SER A 256 13.11 -9.31 -13.70
N MET A 257 12.61 -10.42 -13.17
CA MET A 257 13.00 -10.98 -11.88
C MET A 257 13.55 -12.39 -12.06
N ASN A 258 14.69 -12.69 -11.43
CA ASN A 258 15.17 -14.06 -11.27
C ASN A 258 15.27 -14.41 -9.79
N TYR A 259 15.35 -15.70 -9.50
CA TYR A 259 15.34 -16.19 -8.12
C TYR A 259 16.51 -15.66 -7.28
N GLY A 260 17.71 -15.54 -7.85
CA GLY A 260 18.86 -14.95 -7.15
C GLY A 260 18.64 -13.48 -6.77
N LYS A 261 18.01 -12.70 -7.65
CA LYS A 261 17.63 -11.30 -7.38
C LYS A 261 16.58 -11.22 -6.27
N TYR A 262 15.57 -12.10 -6.31
CA TYR A 262 14.57 -12.25 -5.26
C TYR A 262 15.22 -12.55 -3.90
N LEU A 263 16.07 -13.58 -3.81
CA LEU A 263 16.76 -13.96 -2.58
C LEU A 263 17.59 -12.80 -2.00
N ARG A 264 18.28 -12.04 -2.87
CA ARG A 264 19.03 -10.85 -2.46
C ARG A 264 18.12 -9.74 -1.94
N TRP A 265 17.05 -9.40 -2.67
CA TRP A 265 16.12 -8.33 -2.31
C TRP A 265 15.33 -8.62 -1.04
N ARG A 266 15.06 -9.90 -0.77
CA ARG A 266 14.42 -10.37 0.47
C ARG A 266 15.40 -10.61 1.62
N GLU A 267 16.70 -10.39 1.40
CA GLU A 267 17.75 -10.65 2.40
C GLU A 267 17.66 -12.10 2.95
N LEU A 268 17.50 -13.06 2.03
CA LEU A 268 17.42 -14.51 2.33
C LEU A 268 18.77 -15.21 2.19
N ILE A 269 19.76 -14.51 1.63
CA ILE A 269 21.14 -14.97 1.50
C ILE A 269 22.09 -13.90 2.01
N GLN A 270 23.23 -14.32 2.52
CA GLN A 270 24.29 -13.41 2.93
C GLN A 270 25.04 -12.90 1.68
N THR A 271 25.21 -11.58 1.57
CA THR A 271 25.98 -10.93 0.51
C THR A 271 27.29 -10.37 1.05
N GLU A 272 28.27 -10.15 0.17
CA GLU A 272 29.50 -9.43 0.54
C GLU A 272 29.14 -8.01 1.04
N PRO A 273 29.70 -7.54 2.17
CA PRO A 273 29.44 -6.19 2.65
C PRO A 273 30.01 -5.09 1.73
N ALA A 274 29.43 -3.89 1.84
CA ALA A 274 29.91 -2.67 1.20
C ALA A 274 31.40 -2.40 1.42
N LYS A 275 32.14 -2.08 0.35
CA LYS A 275 33.52 -1.53 0.43
C LYS A 275 33.52 -0.01 0.62
N ARG A 276 32.61 0.49 1.48
CA ARG A 276 32.41 1.92 1.77
C ARG A 276 32.26 2.14 3.27
N PRO A 277 32.49 3.35 3.80
CA PRO A 277 32.19 3.65 5.20
C PRO A 277 30.75 3.26 5.54
N VAL A 278 30.58 2.67 6.72
CA VAL A 278 29.27 2.21 7.19
C VAL A 278 28.30 3.40 7.20
N GLN A 279 27.11 3.19 6.64
CA GLN A 279 26.05 4.18 6.63
C GLN A 279 25.74 4.57 8.08
N LYS A 280 25.69 5.88 8.35
CA LYS A 280 25.35 6.40 9.68
C LYS A 280 23.85 6.52 9.83
N ARG A 281 23.38 6.30 11.05
CA ARG A 281 21.99 6.51 11.44
C ARG A 281 21.58 7.96 11.21
N SER A 282 20.35 8.15 10.72
CA SER A 282 19.72 9.46 10.60
C SER A 282 19.55 10.12 11.98
N SER A 283 19.68 11.45 12.04
CA SER A 283 19.45 12.22 13.26
C SER A 283 17.95 12.36 13.52
N LEU A 284 17.44 11.72 14.58
CA LEU A 284 16.02 11.78 14.95
C LEU A 284 15.52 13.22 15.22
N PRO A 285 16.25 14.09 15.95
CA PRO A 285 15.86 15.49 16.11
C PRO A 285 15.83 16.26 14.78
N ASP A 286 16.73 15.93 13.84
CA ASP A 286 16.72 16.55 12.52
C ASP A 286 15.51 16.09 11.70
N MET A 287 15.20 14.79 11.71
CA MET A 287 14.02 14.22 11.05
C MET A 287 12.72 14.87 11.54
N TYR A 288 12.59 15.08 12.85
CA TYR A 288 11.39 15.72 13.43
C TYR A 288 11.28 17.20 13.06
N ARG A 289 12.38 17.98 13.16
CA ARG A 289 12.41 19.40 12.79
C ARG A 289 12.15 19.60 11.31
N ASN A 290 12.65 18.70 10.47
CA ASN A 290 12.48 18.73 9.02
C ASN A 290 11.33 17.85 8.51
N ARG A 291 10.38 17.42 9.37
CA ARG A 291 9.32 16.48 8.95
C ARG A 291 8.48 17.01 7.79
N LYS A 292 8.24 18.32 7.72
CA LYS A 292 7.50 18.96 6.62
C LYS A 292 8.23 18.83 5.28
N LYS A 293 9.56 19.01 5.29
CA LYS A 293 10.45 18.76 4.14
C LYS A 293 10.49 17.28 3.77
N ASN A 294 10.73 16.42 4.75
CA ASN A 294 11.04 15.01 4.52
C ASN A 294 9.80 14.17 4.16
N LEU A 295 8.68 14.40 4.84
CA LEU A 295 7.43 13.67 4.64
C LEU A 295 6.53 14.44 3.68
N GLY A 296 6.11 15.66 4.01
CA GLY A 296 5.18 16.45 3.19
C GLY A 296 5.75 16.98 1.86
N PHE A 297 7.06 16.82 1.64
CA PHE A 297 7.79 17.25 0.45
C PHE A 297 7.74 18.76 0.18
N TYR A 298 7.96 19.53 1.25
CA TYR A 298 8.03 20.99 1.18
C TYR A 298 9.42 21.53 0.90
N GLY A 299 9.49 22.41 -0.09
CA GLY A 299 10.51 23.43 -0.29
C GLY A 299 10.03 24.77 0.27
N VAL A 300 10.61 25.86 -0.24
CA VAL A 300 10.11 27.23 0.01
C VAL A 300 10.04 28.01 -1.29
N ARG A 301 9.15 29.01 -1.32
CA ARG A 301 9.06 30.02 -2.38
C ARG A 301 9.40 31.38 -1.77
N CYS A 302 10.28 32.14 -2.43
CA CYS A 302 10.60 33.48 -1.99
C CYS A 302 9.43 34.43 -2.23
N GLU A 303 9.00 35.14 -1.19
CA GLU A 303 7.88 36.08 -1.28
C GLU A 303 8.23 37.32 -2.13
N ASN A 304 9.51 37.68 -2.22
CA ASN A 304 9.96 38.87 -2.94
C ASN A 304 10.14 38.65 -4.45
N CYS A 305 10.71 37.53 -4.87
CA CYS A 305 11.01 37.27 -6.30
C CYS A 305 10.37 35.99 -6.87
N GLY A 306 9.61 35.24 -6.07
CA GLY A 306 8.90 34.04 -6.51
C GLY A 306 9.77 32.79 -6.71
N THR A 307 11.09 32.87 -6.48
CA THR A 307 11.99 31.72 -6.66
C THR A 307 11.63 30.58 -5.71
N VAL A 308 11.34 29.41 -6.28
CA VAL A 308 11.15 28.16 -5.53
C VAL A 308 12.48 27.43 -5.36
N GLN A 309 12.78 26.98 -4.14
CA GLN A 309 14.00 26.25 -3.83
C GLN A 309 13.73 25.02 -2.95
N PHE A 310 14.41 23.93 -3.29
CA PHE A 310 14.49 22.71 -2.50
C PHE A 310 15.97 22.29 -2.41
N PRO A 311 16.47 21.87 -1.23
CA PRO A 311 15.82 21.89 0.08
C PRO A 311 15.42 23.31 0.55
N PRO A 312 14.47 23.43 1.49
CA PRO A 312 14.15 24.68 2.16
C PRO A 312 15.40 25.40 2.69
N SER A 313 15.50 26.70 2.42
CA SER A 313 16.56 27.57 2.94
C SER A 313 15.99 28.95 3.28
N ARG A 314 16.55 29.58 4.31
CA ARG A 314 16.15 30.91 4.81
C ARG A 314 16.57 32.05 3.88
N ILE A 315 17.53 31.80 2.98
CA ILE A 315 18.09 32.80 2.07
C ILE A 315 17.72 32.41 0.65
N CYS A 316 17.18 33.36 -0.10
CA CYS A 316 16.85 33.16 -1.52
C CYS A 316 18.12 33.03 -2.34
N ILE A 317 18.20 31.98 -3.16
CA ILE A 317 19.35 31.76 -4.04
C ILE A 317 19.49 32.84 -5.14
N GLU A 318 18.38 33.47 -5.54
CA GLU A 318 18.35 34.51 -6.57
C GLU A 318 18.50 35.92 -5.98
N CYS A 319 17.50 36.41 -5.25
CA CYS A 319 17.47 37.81 -4.78
C CYS A 319 18.14 38.03 -3.41
N ARG A 320 18.61 36.97 -2.74
CA ARG A 320 19.22 37.00 -1.40
C ARG A 320 18.33 37.56 -0.28
N ALA A 321 17.03 37.69 -0.49
CA ALA A 321 16.09 37.99 0.59
C ALA A 321 16.22 36.93 1.70
N ILE A 322 16.21 37.39 2.95
CA ILE A 322 16.41 36.57 4.15
C ILE A 322 15.09 36.49 4.90
N ASP A 323 14.68 35.30 5.30
CA ASP A 323 13.47 35.02 6.09
C ASP A 323 12.16 35.52 5.44
N GLN A 324 12.17 35.73 4.12
CA GLN A 324 10.99 36.08 3.29
C GLN A 324 10.63 34.90 2.39
N MET A 325 10.20 33.82 3.05
CA MET A 325 9.99 32.49 2.46
C MET A 325 8.65 31.93 2.93
N GLU A 326 7.82 31.54 1.98
CA GLU A 326 6.60 30.78 2.25
C GLU A 326 6.79 29.30 1.90
N ASP A 327 6.06 28.44 2.59
CA ASP A 327 6.10 27.00 2.36
C ASP A 327 5.57 26.65 0.95
N TYR A 328 6.34 25.86 0.20
CA TYR A 328 5.96 25.45 -1.15
C TYR A 328 6.01 23.93 -1.29
N ARG A 329 4.84 23.28 -1.46
CA ARG A 329 4.75 21.83 -1.62
C ARG A 329 5.09 21.41 -3.06
N LEU A 330 6.08 20.53 -3.20
CA LEU A 330 6.51 20.01 -4.50
C LEU A 330 5.77 18.73 -4.92
N TYR A 331 5.08 18.06 -4.00
CA TYR A 331 4.33 16.85 -4.34
C TYR A 331 3.18 17.18 -5.30
N GLY A 332 3.00 16.34 -6.33
CA GLY A 332 2.02 16.54 -7.39
C GLY A 332 2.41 17.58 -8.45
N LYS A 333 3.57 18.25 -8.33
CA LYS A 333 4.08 19.12 -9.38
C LYS A 333 4.73 18.28 -10.49
N PRO A 334 4.44 18.56 -11.78
CA PRO A 334 5.16 17.93 -12.88
C PRO A 334 6.66 18.15 -12.74
N ALA A 335 7.46 17.15 -13.08
CA ALA A 335 8.89 17.23 -12.96
C ALA A 335 9.59 16.52 -14.12
N ARG A 336 10.80 16.94 -14.46
CA ARG A 336 11.59 16.38 -15.56
C ARG A 336 13.04 16.14 -15.15
N VAL A 337 13.64 15.10 -15.72
CA VAL A 337 15.08 14.80 -15.55
C VAL A 337 15.90 15.91 -16.22
N ALA A 338 16.64 16.67 -15.43
CA ALA A 338 17.57 17.70 -15.90
C ALA A 338 18.91 17.09 -16.33
N THR A 339 19.41 16.14 -15.54
CA THR A 339 20.59 15.31 -15.85
C THR A 339 20.56 14.05 -14.99
N PHE A 340 21.28 13.00 -15.40
CA PHE A 340 21.38 11.77 -14.61
C PHE A 340 22.73 11.08 -14.81
N THR A 341 23.04 10.15 -13.91
CA THR A 341 24.19 9.25 -14.00
C THR A 341 23.76 7.84 -13.65
N ALA A 342 24.23 6.85 -14.41
CA ALA A 342 24.08 5.43 -14.08
C ALA A 342 25.38 4.90 -13.46
N ASP A 343 25.34 4.55 -12.17
CA ASP A 343 26.48 4.03 -11.42
C ASP A 343 26.38 2.50 -11.28
N TYR A 344 27.28 1.79 -11.96
CA TYR A 344 27.44 0.33 -11.89
C TYR A 344 28.46 -0.11 -10.81
N LEU A 345 29.18 0.83 -10.21
CA LEU A 345 30.24 0.57 -9.24
C LEU A 345 29.75 0.67 -7.80
N ALA A 346 28.77 1.54 -7.54
CA ALA A 346 28.09 1.56 -6.25
C ALA A 346 27.37 0.25 -5.98
N GLU A 347 27.53 -0.24 -4.75
CA GLU A 347 26.67 -1.30 -4.24
C GLU A 347 25.22 -0.85 -4.28
N SER A 348 24.38 -1.69 -4.87
CA SER A 348 22.95 -1.49 -5.00
C SER A 348 22.25 -2.84 -5.01
N LEU A 349 21.05 -2.88 -4.42
CA LEU A 349 20.16 -4.01 -4.57
C LEU A 349 19.72 -4.17 -6.03
N ASP A 350 19.62 -3.08 -6.79
CA ASP A 350 19.24 -3.07 -8.21
C ASP A 350 20.23 -2.23 -9.03
N PRO A 351 21.37 -2.80 -9.46
CA PRO A 351 22.32 -2.07 -10.30
C PRO A 351 21.79 -1.93 -11.75
N PRO A 352 22.11 -0.82 -12.44
CA PRO A 352 22.85 0.34 -11.94
C PRO A 352 22.02 1.22 -11.02
N THR A 353 22.68 1.93 -10.12
CA THR A 353 22.04 3.00 -9.36
C THR A 353 21.91 4.23 -10.25
N ILE A 354 20.67 4.65 -10.52
CA ILE A 354 20.44 5.88 -11.28
C ILE A 354 20.23 7.04 -10.31
N VAL A 355 21.15 8.00 -10.35
CA VAL A 355 21.03 9.26 -9.63
C VAL A 355 20.64 10.33 -10.63
N ALA A 356 19.51 10.99 -10.40
CA ALA A 356 18.96 12.01 -11.27
C ALA A 356 18.89 13.35 -10.54
N VAL A 357 19.11 14.42 -11.31
CA VAL A 357 18.72 15.78 -10.97
C VAL A 357 17.38 16.02 -11.64
N VAL A 358 16.36 16.38 -10.86
CA VAL A 358 15.00 16.60 -11.34
C VAL A 358 14.61 18.06 -11.10
N ASP A 359 14.08 18.70 -12.14
CA ASP A 359 13.52 20.05 -12.10
C ASP A 359 11.99 20.00 -12.07
N PHE A 360 11.40 20.77 -11.17
CA PHE A 360 9.94 20.85 -11.02
C PHE A 360 9.36 22.04 -11.77
N GLU A 361 8.16 21.85 -12.33
CA GLU A 361 7.39 22.95 -12.88
C GLU A 361 7.00 23.95 -11.77
N GLY A 362 7.28 25.23 -12.01
CA GLY A 362 7.20 26.29 -10.99
C GLY A 362 8.49 26.49 -10.17
N GLY A 363 9.53 25.68 -10.40
CA GLY A 363 10.85 25.82 -9.80
C GLY A 363 11.12 24.85 -8.63
N GLY A 364 12.39 24.82 -8.20
CA GLY A 364 12.92 23.81 -7.29
C GLY A 364 13.65 22.70 -8.05
N ARG A 365 14.72 22.18 -7.44
CA ARG A 365 15.57 21.13 -8.01
C ARG A 365 15.90 20.10 -6.94
N LEU A 366 15.85 18.84 -7.29
CA LEU A 366 16.15 17.73 -6.39
C LEU A 366 17.18 16.79 -6.99
N ILE A 367 18.17 16.39 -6.19
CA ILE A 367 19.01 15.22 -6.48
C ILE A 367 18.36 14.03 -5.78
N CYS A 368 17.96 13.00 -6.53
CA CYS A 368 17.34 11.80 -5.98
C CYS A 368 17.66 10.56 -6.82
N TYR A 369 17.31 9.39 -6.30
CA TYR A 369 17.32 8.17 -7.10
C TYR A 369 16.14 8.14 -8.07
N LEU A 370 16.39 7.71 -9.31
CA LEU A 370 15.35 7.33 -10.28
C LEU A 370 15.18 5.81 -10.23
N VAL A 371 13.95 5.34 -10.02
CA VAL A 371 13.62 3.91 -9.87
C VAL A 371 12.45 3.54 -10.78
N ASP A 372 12.12 2.25 -10.83
CA ASP A 372 11.02 1.70 -11.63
C ASP A 372 11.16 1.98 -13.14
N CYS A 373 12.39 1.97 -13.64
CA CYS A 373 12.70 2.19 -15.06
C CYS A 373 13.70 1.18 -15.61
N ASP A 374 13.77 1.07 -16.93
CA ASP A 374 14.94 0.52 -17.61
C ASP A 374 16.01 1.62 -17.67
N PRO A 375 17.25 1.38 -17.18
CA PRO A 375 18.34 2.35 -17.30
C PRO A 375 18.59 2.86 -18.72
N ASP A 376 18.37 2.02 -19.74
CA ASP A 376 18.63 2.36 -21.15
C ASP A 376 17.56 3.30 -21.72
N GLU A 377 16.39 3.41 -21.07
CA GLU A 377 15.30 4.28 -21.49
C GLU A 377 15.39 5.69 -20.86
N VAL A 378 16.26 5.88 -19.86
CA VAL A 378 16.40 7.15 -19.15
C VAL A 378 17.06 8.20 -20.04
N LYS A 379 16.44 9.38 -20.12
CA LYS A 379 16.93 10.51 -20.92
C LYS A 379 16.65 11.85 -20.25
N VAL A 380 17.48 12.84 -20.58
CA VAL A 380 17.21 14.25 -20.22
C VAL A 380 15.87 14.68 -20.81
N GLY A 381 15.06 15.37 -20.01
CA GLY A 381 13.71 15.79 -20.35
C GLY A 381 12.62 14.75 -20.08
N MET A 382 12.96 13.52 -19.66
CA MET A 382 11.98 12.50 -19.25
C MET A 382 11.09 13.04 -18.14
N GLU A 383 9.77 12.91 -18.31
CA GLU A 383 8.80 13.27 -17.26
C GLU A 383 8.82 12.23 -16.15
N VAL A 384 8.81 12.72 -14.91
CA VAL A 384 8.86 11.88 -13.71
C VAL A 384 7.85 12.35 -12.68
N ASN A 385 7.38 11.40 -11.88
CA ASN A 385 6.61 11.63 -10.66
C ASN A 385 7.49 11.32 -9.44
N MET A 386 7.09 11.85 -8.28
CA MET A 386 7.76 11.55 -7.02
C MET A 386 7.02 10.45 -6.27
N SER A 387 7.77 9.43 -5.85
CA SER A 387 7.29 8.28 -5.09
C SER A 387 8.00 8.19 -3.75
N PHE A 388 7.25 8.06 -2.66
CA PHE A 388 7.82 7.96 -1.31
C PHE A 388 8.32 6.54 -1.05
N ARG A 389 9.62 6.38 -0.80
CA ARG A 389 10.28 5.07 -0.75
C ARG A 389 11.17 4.93 0.47
N HIS A 390 11.35 3.69 0.92
CA HIS A 390 12.42 3.33 1.84
C HIS A 390 13.78 3.54 1.16
N ILE A 391 14.72 4.19 1.86
CA ILE A 391 16.06 4.45 1.36
C ILE A 391 17.06 3.49 2.00
N PHE A 392 17.10 3.42 3.34
CA PHE A 392 17.98 2.55 4.10
C PHE A 392 17.52 2.37 5.54
N THR A 393 18.08 1.38 6.24
CA THR A 393 17.87 1.14 7.67
C THR A 393 19.22 1.07 8.39
N VAL A 394 19.39 1.81 9.48
CA VAL A 394 20.58 1.74 10.36
C VAL A 394 20.11 1.81 11.81
N ASP A 395 20.65 0.97 12.69
CA ASP A 395 20.25 0.82 14.09
C ASP A 395 18.72 0.69 14.25
N SER A 396 18.11 -0.14 13.40
CA SER A 396 16.65 -0.36 13.33
C SER A 396 15.82 0.89 12.96
N ILE A 397 16.45 2.00 12.55
CA ILE A 397 15.77 3.20 12.08
C ILE A 397 15.67 3.18 10.55
N ARG A 398 14.46 2.92 10.05
CA ARG A 398 14.11 3.05 8.63
C ARG A 398 14.00 4.51 8.23
N THR A 399 14.83 4.91 7.27
CA THR A 399 14.78 6.24 6.64
C THR A 399 14.05 6.15 5.32
N TYR A 400 13.06 7.02 5.15
CA TYR A 400 12.25 7.14 3.94
C TYR A 400 12.44 8.53 3.34
N PHE A 401 12.37 8.60 2.01
CA PHE A 401 12.39 9.85 1.28
C PHE A 401 11.84 9.67 -0.14
N TRP A 402 11.69 10.76 -0.86
CA TRP A 402 11.13 10.79 -2.21
C TRP A 402 12.18 10.36 -3.25
N LYS A 403 11.81 9.37 -4.07
CA LYS A 403 12.54 8.95 -5.28
C LYS A 403 11.73 9.37 -6.51
N ALA A 404 12.40 9.61 -7.62
CA ALA A 404 11.73 9.83 -8.90
C ALA A 404 11.35 8.47 -9.52
N VAL A 405 10.22 8.44 -10.23
CA VAL A 405 9.78 7.33 -11.09
C VAL A 405 9.34 7.90 -12.42
N PRO A 406 9.54 7.20 -13.56
CA PRO A 406 8.98 7.63 -14.83
C PRO A 406 7.47 7.89 -14.70
N LYS A 407 7.01 8.97 -15.34
CA LYS A 407 5.58 9.21 -15.46
C LYS A 407 5.01 8.22 -16.49
N LEU A 408 3.95 7.52 -16.08
CA LEU A 408 3.21 6.57 -16.92
C LEU A 408 2.26 7.28 -17.88
#